data_AF-A0A382T8V6-F1
#
_entry.id   AF-A0A382T8V6-F1
#
_cell.length_a   1.000
_cell.length_b   1.000
_cell.length_c   1.000
_cell.angle_alpha   90.00
_cell.angle_beta   90.00
_cell.angle_gamma   90.00
#
_symmetry.space_group_name_H-M   'P 1'
#
loop_
_entity.id
_entity.type
_entity.pdbx_description
1 polymer ?
#
loop_
_entity_poly.entity_id
_entity_poly.type
_entity_poly.pdbx_seq_one_letter_code
_entity_poly.pdbx_strand_id
1 'polypeptide(L)'
;MATIQKVKRRSDFAYRVLIRQAGMKPVTKTFNTKRSAVQFVNSIESDRNKLLAYTQSKSQTVFSIIIDEYLKKEYKGSRLNDERVKLNFWIEALGDKPIIDITSTDINEALSTLPAQFKNATINRYVAAISVVFSYACREYGLHINPVRKIPSLPENN
;
A
#
# COMPACT_ATOMS: atom_id res chain seq x y z
N MET A 1 23.01 5.82 -1.35
CA MET A 1 23.71 4.64 -0.80
C MET A 1 22.73 3.47 -0.75
N ALA A 2 23.00 2.41 -1.50
CA ALA A 2 22.29 1.14 -1.37
C ALA A 2 22.96 0.24 -0.32
N THR A 3 22.18 -0.61 0.33
CA THR A 3 22.67 -1.60 1.31
C THR A 3 21.88 -2.88 1.14
N ILE A 4 22.56 -4.03 1.18
CA ILE A 4 21.92 -5.35 1.13
C ILE A 4 22.06 -6.02 2.49
N GLN A 5 20.95 -6.32 3.14
CA GLN A 5 20.85 -6.97 4.44
C GLN A 5 20.40 -8.43 4.26
N LYS A 6 21.13 -9.37 4.87
CA LYS A 6 20.69 -10.78 4.94
C LYS A 6 19.69 -10.92 6.10
N VAL A 7 18.48 -11.36 5.79
CA VAL A 7 17.36 -11.52 6.73
C VAL A 7 17.06 -13.00 6.89
N LYS A 8 17.11 -13.51 8.12
CA LYS A 8 16.74 -14.90 8.41
C LYS A 8 15.20 -15.04 8.41
N ARG A 9 14.68 -16.01 7.66
CA ARG A 9 13.27 -16.45 7.69
C ARG A 9 13.18 -17.78 8.44
N ARG A 10 11.95 -18.28 8.64
CA ARG A 10 11.68 -19.51 9.38
C ARG A 10 12.37 -20.75 8.79
N SER A 11 12.53 -20.80 7.46
CA SER A 11 13.09 -21.95 6.74
C SER A 11 14.33 -21.64 5.88
N ASP A 12 14.58 -20.38 5.53
CA ASP A 12 15.69 -19.97 4.64
C ASP A 12 16.13 -18.52 4.94
N PHE A 13 16.96 -17.93 4.09
CA PHE A 13 17.37 -16.54 4.13
C PHE A 13 16.75 -15.74 2.99
N ALA A 14 16.59 -14.44 3.22
CA ALA A 14 16.22 -13.47 2.21
C ALA A 14 17.21 -12.31 2.22
N TYR A 15 17.26 -11.57 1.12
CA TYR A 15 18.17 -10.46 0.92
C TYR A 15 17.35 -9.19 0.75
N ARG A 16 17.31 -8.35 1.78
CA ARG A 16 16.62 -7.07 1.77
C ARG A 16 17.56 -6.00 1.26
N VAL A 17 17.24 -5.43 0.11
CA VAL A 17 17.86 -4.23 -0.44
C VAL A 17 17.20 -3.01 0.19
N LEU A 18 18.02 -2.04 0.61
CA LEU A 18 17.61 -0.76 1.16
C LEU A 18 18.39 0.35 0.48
N ILE A 19 17.71 1.18 -0.30
CA ILE A 19 18.31 2.27 -1.08
C ILE A 19 17.89 3.59 -0.47
N ARG A 20 18.86 4.36 0.04
CA ARG A 20 18.64 5.68 0.61
C ARG A 20 19.27 6.75 -0.27
N GLN A 21 18.49 7.76 -0.62
CA GLN A 21 18.95 8.94 -1.35
C GLN A 21 18.39 10.19 -0.68
N ALA A 22 19.21 11.24 -0.58
CA ALA A 22 18.80 12.50 0.03
C ALA A 22 17.56 13.07 -0.69
N GLY A 23 16.57 13.50 0.09
CA GLY A 23 15.30 14.03 -0.43
C GLY A 23 14.31 12.97 -0.94
N MET A 24 14.61 11.67 -0.85
CA MET A 24 13.69 10.59 -1.23
C MET A 24 13.46 9.62 -0.08
N LYS A 25 12.26 9.01 -0.03
CA LYS A 25 12.01 7.93 0.93
C LYS A 25 12.86 6.70 0.60
N PRO A 26 13.35 5.96 1.62
CA PRO A 26 14.12 4.75 1.39
C PRO A 26 13.32 3.70 0.61
N VAL A 27 13.86 3.23 -0.51
CA VAL A 27 13.26 2.10 -1.25
C VAL A 27 13.74 0.81 -0.61
N THR A 28 12.80 -0.04 -0.21
CA THR A 28 13.11 -1.36 0.36
C THR A 28 12.53 -2.45 -0.54
N LYS A 29 13.32 -3.48 -0.86
CA LYS A 29 12.83 -4.65 -1.59
C LYS A 29 13.53 -5.90 -1.12
N THR A 30 12.77 -6.98 -0.95
CA THR A 30 13.32 -8.25 -0.48
C THR A 30 13.37 -9.26 -1.62
N PHE A 31 14.51 -9.94 -1.77
CA PHE A 31 14.77 -10.97 -2.77
C PHE A 31 15.08 -12.30 -2.10
N ASN A 32 14.85 -13.41 -2.80
CA ASN A 32 15.20 -14.74 -2.30
C ASN A 32 16.70 -15.04 -2.50
N THR A 33 17.37 -14.44 -3.49
CA THR A 33 18.79 -14.68 -3.77
C THR A 33 19.63 -13.41 -3.67
N LYS A 34 20.90 -13.57 -3.26
CA LYS A 34 21.87 -12.46 -3.20
C LYS A 34 22.12 -11.88 -4.60
N ARG A 35 22.17 -12.75 -5.62
CA ARG A 35 22.41 -12.34 -7.02
C ARG A 35 21.32 -11.40 -7.52
N SER A 36 20.04 -11.72 -7.31
CA SER A 36 18.93 -10.85 -7.69
C SER A 36 18.95 -9.52 -6.95
N ALA A 37 19.31 -9.53 -5.66
CA ALA A 37 19.46 -8.31 -4.88
C ALA A 37 20.57 -7.40 -5.43
N VAL A 38 21.74 -7.95 -5.76
CA VAL A 38 22.86 -7.21 -6.36
C VAL A 38 22.50 -6.67 -7.74
N GLN A 39 21.88 -7.48 -8.60
CA GLN A 39 21.43 -7.05 -9.93
C GLN A 39 20.46 -5.86 -9.83
N PHE A 40 19.54 -5.89 -8.87
CA PHE A 40 18.60 -4.79 -8.63
C PHE A 40 19.29 -3.51 -8.13
N VAL A 41 20.29 -3.64 -7.25
CA VAL A 41 21.08 -2.48 -6.82
C VAL A 41 21.83 -1.87 -8.01
N ASN A 42 22.52 -2.69 -8.81
CA ASN A 42 23.28 -2.22 -9.96
C ASN A 42 22.40 -1.59 -11.04
N SER A 43 21.20 -2.12 -11.28
CA SER A 43 20.27 -1.55 -12.26
C SER A 43 19.73 -0.18 -11.85
N ILE A 44 19.76 0.13 -10.55
CA ILE A 44 19.22 1.33 -9.94
C ILE A 44 20.31 2.38 -9.63
N GLU A 45 21.46 1.99 -9.09
CA GLU A 45 22.47 2.93 -8.58
C GLU A 45 23.07 3.85 -9.65
N SER A 46 22.93 3.48 -10.93
CA SER A 46 23.45 4.29 -12.03
C SER A 46 22.56 5.45 -12.45
N ASP A 47 21.30 5.55 -11.99
CA ASP A 47 20.36 6.49 -12.60
C ASP A 47 19.25 6.96 -11.63
N ARG A 48 19.33 8.23 -11.20
CA ARG A 48 18.31 8.88 -10.36
C ARG A 48 16.92 8.80 -10.99
N ASN A 49 16.86 8.88 -12.32
CA ASN A 49 15.60 8.80 -13.06
C ASN A 49 15.02 7.39 -13.02
N LYS A 50 15.83 6.33 -12.97
CA LYS A 50 15.33 4.95 -12.83
C LYS A 50 14.76 4.67 -11.45
N LEU A 51 15.33 5.24 -10.39
CA LEU A 51 14.76 5.18 -9.04
C LEU A 51 13.41 5.87 -8.95
N LEU A 52 13.34 7.08 -9.49
CA LEU A 52 12.10 7.85 -9.57
C LEU A 52 11.07 7.11 -10.42
N ALA A 53 11.43 6.68 -11.62
CA ALA A 53 10.55 5.91 -12.51
C ALA A 53 10.12 4.57 -11.89
N TYR A 54 10.98 3.85 -11.18
CA TYR A 54 10.62 2.60 -10.50
C TYR A 54 9.61 2.83 -9.37
N THR A 55 9.77 3.92 -8.61
CA THR A 55 8.85 4.25 -7.52
C THR A 55 7.54 4.79 -8.07
N GLN A 56 7.60 5.62 -9.11
CA GLN A 56 6.44 6.22 -9.77
C GLN A 56 5.63 5.18 -10.54
N SER A 57 6.27 4.30 -11.34
CA SER A 57 5.59 3.24 -12.10
C SER A 57 4.81 2.26 -11.22
N LYS A 58 5.35 1.89 -10.05
CA LYS A 58 4.60 1.05 -9.09
C LYS A 58 3.43 1.80 -8.44
N SER A 59 3.60 3.09 -8.17
CA SER A 59 2.55 3.93 -7.61
C SER A 59 1.47 4.29 -8.65
N GLN A 60 1.73 4.06 -9.94
CA GLN A 60 0.75 4.17 -11.03
C GLN A 60 -0.14 2.91 -11.17
N THR A 61 0.03 1.91 -10.30
CA THR A 61 -0.85 0.72 -10.32
C THR A 61 -2.26 1.11 -9.91
N VAL A 62 -3.23 0.61 -10.67
CA VAL A 62 -4.66 0.79 -10.45
C VAL A 62 -5.08 0.20 -9.10
N PHE A 63 -5.94 0.91 -8.36
CA PHE A 63 -6.23 0.58 -6.97
C PHE A 63 -6.94 -0.76 -6.79
N SER A 64 -7.85 -1.13 -7.70
CA SER A 64 -8.55 -2.42 -7.69
C SER A 64 -7.58 -3.61 -7.67
N ILE A 65 -6.52 -3.55 -8.49
CA ILE A 65 -5.47 -4.58 -8.55
C ILE A 65 -4.77 -4.73 -7.20
N ILE A 66 -4.52 -3.62 -6.49
CA ILE A 66 -3.84 -3.64 -5.20
C ILE A 66 -4.73 -4.25 -4.12
N ILE A 67 -6.04 -3.98 -4.16
CA ILE A 67 -7.01 -4.61 -3.26
C ILE A 67 -7.00 -6.13 -3.45
N ASP A 68 -7.04 -6.61 -4.70
CA ASP A 68 -7.02 -8.05 -4.98
C ASP A 68 -5.71 -8.71 -4.52
N GLU A 69 -4.57 -8.07 -4.79
CA GLU A 69 -3.27 -8.56 -4.38
C GLU A 69 -3.11 -8.57 -2.85
N TYR A 70 -3.66 -7.56 -2.16
CA TYR A 70 -3.73 -7.52 -0.70
C TYR A 70 -4.54 -8.69 -0.15
N LEU A 71 -5.75 -8.91 -0.67
CA LEU A 71 -6.64 -10.00 -0.24
C LEU A 71 -6.02 -11.38 -0.49
N LYS A 72 -5.26 -11.53 -1.57
CA LYS A 72 -4.61 -12.80 -1.94
C LYS A 72 -3.35 -13.09 -1.13
N LYS A 73 -2.54 -12.08 -0.82
CA LYS A 73 -1.18 -12.28 -0.28
C LYS A 73 -1.02 -11.96 1.20
N GLU A 74 -1.74 -10.96 1.71
CA GLU A 74 -1.47 -10.36 3.03
C GLU A 74 -2.64 -10.50 4.01
N TYR A 75 -3.87 -10.60 3.51
CA TYR A 75 -5.05 -10.73 4.38
C TYR A 75 -5.02 -12.04 5.18
N LYS A 76 -5.14 -11.93 6.50
CA LYS A 76 -5.09 -13.05 7.46
C LYS A 76 -6.32 -13.10 8.38
N GLY A 77 -7.32 -12.27 8.13
CA GLY A 77 -8.53 -12.22 8.95
C GLY A 77 -9.43 -13.43 8.71
N SER A 78 -10.24 -13.78 9.70
CA SER A 78 -11.21 -14.89 9.59
C SER A 78 -12.46 -14.52 8.78
N ARG A 79 -12.77 -13.22 8.65
CA ARG A 79 -14.00 -12.71 8.01
C ARG A 79 -13.73 -12.10 6.64
N LEU A 80 -13.20 -12.90 5.72
CA LEU A 80 -12.85 -12.46 4.35
C LEU A 80 -14.02 -11.80 3.62
N ASN A 81 -15.23 -12.37 3.75
CA ASN A 81 -16.41 -11.88 3.04
C ASN A 81 -16.82 -10.47 3.51
N ASP A 82 -16.82 -10.24 4.83
CA ASP A 82 -17.14 -8.93 5.41
C ASP A 82 -16.13 -7.86 4.95
N GLU A 83 -14.85 -8.21 4.91
CA GLU A 83 -13.79 -7.32 4.44
C GLU A 83 -13.96 -7.03 2.94
N ARG A 84 -14.25 -8.06 2.14
CA ARG A 84 -14.49 -7.91 0.70
C ARG A 84 -15.66 -6.98 0.42
N VAL A 85 -16.76 -7.05 1.16
CA VAL A 85 -17.91 -6.13 0.98
C VAL A 85 -17.47 -4.68 1.17
N LYS A 86 -16.67 -4.39 2.20
CA LYS A 86 -16.14 -3.04 2.45
C LYS A 86 -15.21 -2.59 1.33
N LEU A 87 -14.33 -3.47 0.88
CA LEU A 87 -13.36 -3.17 -0.17
C LEU A 87 -14.02 -3.03 -1.54
N ASN A 88 -15.13 -3.73 -1.81
CA ASN A 88 -15.90 -3.56 -3.04
C ASN A 88 -16.46 -2.15 -3.19
N PHE A 89 -16.99 -1.57 -2.11
CA PHE A 89 -17.39 -0.15 -2.10
C PHE A 89 -16.24 0.77 -2.54
N TRP A 90 -15.01 0.50 -2.07
CA TRP A 90 -13.83 1.27 -2.45
C TRP A 90 -13.36 1.00 -3.88
N ILE A 91 -13.57 -0.22 -4.40
CA ILE A 91 -13.33 -0.54 -5.82
C ILE A 91 -14.30 0.26 -6.70
N GLU A 92 -15.58 0.32 -6.35
CA GLU A 92 -16.57 1.08 -7.10
C GLU A 92 -16.26 2.58 -7.10
N ALA A 93 -15.81 3.12 -5.96
CA ALA A 93 -15.54 4.55 -5.83
C ALA A 93 -14.18 4.99 -6.41
N LEU A 94 -13.12 4.19 -6.22
CA LEU A 94 -11.73 4.59 -6.46
C LEU A 94 -10.92 3.53 -7.22
N GLY A 95 -11.53 2.41 -7.58
CA GLY A 95 -10.85 1.23 -8.11
C GLY A 95 -10.07 1.50 -9.39
N ASP A 96 -10.59 2.36 -10.27
CA ASP A 96 -9.98 2.69 -11.57
C ASP A 96 -8.86 3.72 -11.47
N LYS A 97 -8.70 4.38 -10.31
CA LYS A 97 -7.67 5.39 -10.10
C LYS A 97 -6.32 4.73 -9.79
N PRO A 98 -5.20 5.27 -10.31
CA PRO A 98 -3.88 4.93 -9.81
C PRO A 98 -3.73 5.34 -8.34
N ILE A 99 -3.05 4.53 -7.53
CA ILE A 99 -2.93 4.82 -6.09
C ILE A 99 -2.20 6.12 -5.75
N ILE A 100 -1.33 6.60 -6.64
CA ILE A 100 -0.64 7.88 -6.46
C ILE A 100 -1.57 9.08 -6.60
N ASP A 101 -2.65 8.91 -7.35
CA ASP A 101 -3.63 9.97 -7.63
C ASP A 101 -4.77 9.99 -6.60
N ILE A 102 -4.89 8.96 -5.77
CA ILE A 102 -5.90 8.93 -4.71
C ILE A 102 -5.47 9.79 -3.52
N THR A 103 -6.27 10.82 -3.26
CA THR A 103 -6.05 11.79 -2.19
C THR A 103 -7.02 11.60 -1.03
N SER A 104 -6.76 12.27 0.10
CA SER A 104 -7.69 12.27 1.24
C SER A 104 -9.05 12.90 0.89
N THR A 105 -9.09 13.82 -0.09
CA THR A 105 -10.34 14.43 -0.56
C THR A 105 -11.20 13.44 -1.33
N ASP A 106 -10.60 12.64 -2.22
CA ASP A 106 -11.33 11.56 -2.92
C ASP A 106 -11.95 10.57 -1.94
N ILE A 107 -11.22 10.24 -0.86
CA ILE A 107 -11.70 9.30 0.16
C ILE A 107 -12.86 9.91 0.95
N ASN A 108 -12.78 11.19 1.33
CA ASN A 108 -13.89 11.87 2.02
C ASN A 108 -15.13 11.99 1.11
N GLU A 109 -14.92 12.29 -0.18
CA GLU A 109 -16.00 12.33 -1.16
C GLU A 109 -16.67 10.97 -1.30
N ALA A 110 -15.89 9.90 -1.44
CA ALA A 110 -16.42 8.53 -1.44
C ALA A 110 -17.20 8.23 -0.15
N LEU A 111 -16.65 8.52 1.03
CA LEU A 111 -17.33 8.32 2.32
C LEU A 111 -18.65 9.09 2.42
N SER A 112 -18.76 10.26 1.80
CA SER A 112 -20.01 11.05 1.78
C SER A 112 -21.14 10.39 1.00
N THR A 113 -20.82 9.42 0.13
CA THR A 113 -21.81 8.62 -0.61
C THR A 113 -22.35 7.43 0.18
N LEU A 114 -21.74 7.12 1.34
CA LEU A 114 -22.26 6.07 2.20
C LEU A 114 -23.65 6.44 2.75
N PRO A 115 -24.54 5.46 2.96
CA PRO A 115 -25.87 5.72 3.47
C PRO A 115 -25.85 6.46 4.82
N ALA A 116 -26.61 7.55 4.93
CA ALA A 116 -26.64 8.41 6.12
C ALA A 116 -27.07 7.68 7.41
N GLN A 117 -27.78 6.56 7.29
CA GLN A 117 -28.18 5.71 8.40
C GLN A 117 -27.04 4.87 8.99
N PHE A 118 -25.85 4.86 8.37
CA PHE A 118 -24.71 4.11 8.90
C PHE A 118 -24.19 4.75 10.19
N LYS A 119 -24.08 3.92 11.23
CA LYS A 119 -23.46 4.32 12.48
C LYS A 119 -21.98 4.67 12.26
N ASN A 120 -21.46 5.58 13.09
CA ASN A 120 -20.04 5.96 13.10
C ASN A 120 -19.10 4.75 13.12
N ALA A 121 -19.40 3.73 13.94
CA ALA A 121 -18.63 2.49 13.99
C ALA A 121 -18.61 1.74 12.65
N THR A 122 -19.69 1.78 11.87
CA THR A 122 -19.72 1.20 10.54
C THR A 122 -18.79 1.96 9.60
N ILE A 123 -18.89 3.29 9.57
CA ILE A 123 -18.04 4.17 8.76
C ILE A 123 -16.56 3.96 9.10
N ASN A 124 -16.21 3.95 10.39
CA ASN A 124 -14.85 3.69 10.85
C ASN A 124 -14.32 2.33 10.39
N ARG A 125 -15.16 1.29 10.32
CA ARG A 125 -14.76 -0.02 9.76
C ARG A 125 -14.48 0.06 8.25
N TYR A 126 -15.20 0.87 7.46
CA TYR A 126 -14.89 1.10 6.05
C TYR A 126 -13.54 1.82 5.89
N VAL A 127 -13.30 2.86 6.71
CA VAL A 127 -12.05 3.61 6.75
C VAL A 127 -10.88 2.71 7.16
N ALA A 128 -11.08 1.84 8.16
CA ALA A 128 -10.07 0.90 8.61
C ALA A 128 -9.67 -0.09 7.50
N ALA A 129 -10.65 -0.67 6.79
CA ALA A 129 -10.41 -1.60 5.69
C ALA A 129 -9.50 -0.98 4.62
N ILE A 130 -9.85 0.21 4.11
CA ILE A 130 -9.04 0.88 3.09
C ILE A 130 -7.68 1.34 3.61
N SER A 131 -7.58 1.72 4.90
CA SER A 131 -6.31 2.12 5.52
C SER A 131 -5.28 0.99 5.51
N VAL A 132 -5.70 -0.25 5.75
CA VAL A 132 -4.79 -1.41 5.73
C VAL A 132 -4.30 -1.69 4.31
N VAL A 133 -5.18 -1.55 3.30
CA VAL A 133 -4.79 -1.68 1.89
C VAL A 133 -3.78 -0.61 1.48
N PHE A 134 -4.00 0.67 1.82
CA PHE A 134 -3.02 1.71 1.53
C PHE A 134 -1.71 1.52 2.29
N SER A 135 -1.76 0.96 3.49
CA SER A 135 -0.56 0.59 4.24
C SER A 135 0.21 -0.53 3.55
N TYR A 136 -0.48 -1.48 2.91
CA TYR A 136 0.12 -2.49 2.04
C TYR A 136 0.70 -1.86 0.76
N ALA A 137 -0.02 -0.93 0.12
CA ALA A 137 0.43 -0.17 -1.03
C ALA A 137 1.74 0.60 -0.76
N CYS A 138 1.85 1.23 0.42
CA CYS A 138 3.08 1.91 0.85
C CYS A 138 4.29 0.96 0.93
N ARG A 139 4.07 -0.31 1.31
CA ARG A 139 5.15 -1.30 1.47
C ARG A 139 5.57 -1.91 0.13
N GLU A 140 4.60 -2.29 -0.71
CA GLU A 140 4.85 -3.13 -1.90
C GLU A 140 4.84 -2.34 -3.22
N TYR A 141 4.09 -1.24 -3.27
CA TYR A 141 3.81 -0.48 -4.50
C TYR A 141 4.42 0.92 -4.49
N GLY A 142 5.19 1.28 -3.46
CA GLY A 142 5.95 2.53 -3.45
C GLY A 142 5.13 3.78 -3.16
N LEU A 143 3.86 3.65 -2.74
CA LEU A 143 3.05 4.78 -2.33
C LEU A 143 3.73 5.54 -1.17
N HIS A 144 3.83 6.87 -1.31
CA HIS A 144 4.61 7.67 -0.37
C HIS A 144 3.96 7.81 1.00
N ILE A 145 2.66 8.05 1.04
CA ILE A 145 1.92 8.27 2.28
C ILE A 145 0.55 7.63 2.15
N ASN A 146 0.07 7.02 3.23
CA ASN A 146 -1.29 6.54 3.30
C ASN A 146 -2.24 7.77 3.34
N PRO A 147 -3.07 7.99 2.30
CA PRO A 147 -3.98 9.15 2.24
C PRO A 147 -5.06 9.11 3.33
N VAL A 148 -5.36 7.94 3.90
CA VAL A 148 -6.34 7.77 4.99
C VAL A 148 -5.87 8.37 6.31
N ARG A 149 -4.56 8.58 6.49
CA ARG A 149 -3.99 9.06 7.77
C ARG A 149 -4.54 10.42 8.22
N LYS A 150 -5.05 11.22 7.28
CA LYS A 150 -5.65 12.54 7.56
C LYS A 150 -7.14 12.48 7.91
N ILE A 151 -7.75 11.30 7.87
CA ILE A 151 -9.18 11.11 8.14
C ILE A 151 -9.34 10.74 9.61
N PRO A 152 -9.97 11.60 10.43
CA PRO A 152 -10.20 11.30 11.84
C PRO A 152 -11.23 10.18 11.98
N SER A 153 -11.04 9.35 13.01
CA SER A 153 -12.05 8.38 13.41
C SER A 153 -13.25 9.13 14.00
N LEU A 154 -14.47 8.73 13.62
CA LEU A 154 -15.69 9.26 14.20
C LEU A 154 -15.88 8.70 15.62
N PRO A 155 -16.48 9.46 16.56
CA PRO A 155 -16.71 8.99 17.92
C PRO A 155 -17.67 7.80 17.93
N GLU A 156 -17.29 6.73 18.62
CA GLU A 156 -18.10 5.53 18.82
C GLU A 156 -18.65 5.56 20.24
N ASN A 157 -19.98 5.65 20.37
CA ASN A 157 -20.64 5.47 21.65
C ASN A 157 -20.75 3.95 21.89
N ASN A 158 -19.87 3.43 22.73
CA ASN A 158 -19.92 2.05 23.25
C ASN A 158 -20.96 1.93 24.37
#